data_AF-A0A1Q5XEE6-F1
#
_entry.id   AF-A0A1Q5XEE6-F1
#
_cell.length_a   1.000
_cell.length_b   1.000
_cell.length_c   1.000
_cell.angle_alpha   90.00
_cell.angle_beta   90.00
_cell.angle_gamma   90.00
#
_symmetry.space_group_name_H-M   'P 1'
#
loop_
_entity.id
_entity.type
_entity.pdbx_description
1 polymer ?
#
loop_
_entity_poly.entity_id
_entity_poly.type
_entity_poly.pdbx_seq_one_letter_code
_entity_poly.pdbx_strand_id
1 'polypeptide(L)' 'MAEIRAVTPNGVTFSLKRGTGGWNINPLDVENILKQTQRELSSNPVAQALFKEGNTEVVWDILYSKMAEKIRGQFNVYK' A
#
# COMPACT_ATOMS: atom_id res chain seq x y z
N MET A 1 -16.50 11.92 0.79
CA MET A 1 -15.14 11.56 0.31
C MET A 1 -15.10 10.04 0.20
N ALA A 2 -14.68 9.46 -0.93
CA ALA A 2 -14.71 8.01 -1.10
C ALA A 2 -13.54 7.37 -0.35
N GLU A 3 -13.84 6.44 0.55
CA GLU A 3 -12.88 5.70 1.36
C GLU A 3 -13.28 4.22 1.32
N ILE A 4 -12.30 3.35 1.11
CA ILE A 4 -12.47 1.89 1.21
C ILE A 4 -11.79 1.46 2.50
N ARG A 5 -12.50 0.66 3.30
CA ARG A 5 -11.97 0.10 4.55
C ARG A 5 -12.03 -1.42 4.52
N ALA A 6 -10.99 -2.05 5.06
CA ALA A 6 -10.96 -3.48 5.33
C ALA A 6 -10.57 -3.69 6.80
N VAL A 7 -11.36 -4.48 7.52
CA VAL A 7 -11.10 -4.82 8.93
C VAL A 7 -10.61 -6.26 8.97
N THR A 8 -9.45 -6.49 9.56
CA THR A 8 -8.86 -7.82 9.71
C THR A 8 -9.39 -8.51 10.98
N PRO A 9 -9.28 -9.85 11.08
CA PRO A 9 -9.71 -10.59 12.27
C PRO A 9 -9.00 -10.19 13.57
N ASN A 10 -7.79 -9.62 13.50
CA ASN A 10 -7.04 -9.12 14.65
C ASN A 10 -7.38 -7.65 15.02
N GLY A 11 -8.42 -7.06 14.41
CA GLY A 11 -8.92 -5.73 14.74
C GLY A 11 -8.25 -4.57 14.01
N VAL A 12 -7.23 -4.83 13.18
CA VAL A 12 -6.58 -3.79 12.37
C VAL A 12 -7.51 -3.32 11.25
N THR A 13 -7.62 -2.00 11.06
CA THR A 13 -8.37 -1.43 9.95
C THR A 13 -7.43 -0.82 8.93
N PHE A 14 -7.43 -1.37 7.72
CA PHE A 14 -6.82 -0.77 6.55
C PHE A 14 -7.78 0.22 5.91
N SER A 15 -7.29 1.41 5.59
CA SER A 15 -8.07 2.48 4.96
C SER A 15 -7.35 2.99 3.72
N LEU A 16 -8.05 3.00 2.60
CA LEU A 16 -7.61 3.63 1.36
C LEU A 16 -8.54 4.79 1.02
N LYS A 17 -8.05 6.02 1.21
CA LYS A 17 -8.78 7.26 0.92
C LYS A 17 -8.44 7.79 -0.46
N ARG A 18 -9.46 8.21 -1.20
CA ARG A 18 -9.29 8.92 -2.47
C ARG A 18 -8.65 10.28 -2.22
N GLY A 19 -7.56 10.60 -2.93
CA GLY A 19 -6.93 11.92 -2.85
C GLY A 19 -7.79 13.02 -3.48
N THR A 20 -7.34 14.27 -3.33
CA THR A 20 -8.07 15.48 -3.78
C THR A 20 -8.31 15.49 -5.29
N GLY A 21 -7.39 14.94 -6.08
CA GLY A 21 -7.51 14.81 -7.54
C GLY A 21 -8.28 13.58 -8.03
N GLY A 22 -8.88 12.80 -7.14
CA GLY A 22 -9.51 11.51 -7.50
C GLY A 22 -8.49 10.39 -7.70
N TRP A 23 -9.01 9.18 -7.95
CA TRP A 23 -8.19 8.07 -8.45
C TRP A 23 -7.85 8.36 -9.92
N ASN A 24 -6.57 8.47 -10.25
CA ASN A 24 -6.14 8.83 -11.61
C ASN A 24 -5.39 7.68 -12.27
N ILE A 25 -6.05 6.53 -12.37
CA ILE A 25 -5.50 5.34 -13.02
C ILE A 25 -6.58 4.59 -13.79
N ASN A 26 -6.18 3.87 -14.83
CA ASN A 26 -7.03 2.85 -15.42
C ASN A 26 -7.09 1.66 -14.44
N PRO A 27 -8.27 1.12 -14.10
CA PRO A 27 -8.38 -0.07 -13.25
C PRO A 27 -7.55 -1.26 -13.74
N LEU A 28 -7.33 -1.39 -15.06
CA LEU A 28 -6.52 -2.44 -15.66
C LEU A 28 -5.01 -2.30 -15.33
N ASP A 29 -4.56 -1.12 -14.91
CA ASP A 29 -3.16 -0.87 -14.57
C ASP A 29 -2.81 -1.25 -13.13
N VAL A 30 -3.79 -1.57 -12.28
CA VAL A 30 -3.56 -1.84 -10.85
C VAL A 30 -2.59 -3.00 -10.65
N GLU A 31 -2.71 -4.06 -11.44
CA GLU A 31 -1.79 -5.21 -11.38
C GLU A 31 -0.36 -4.82 -11.76
N ASN A 32 -0.20 -3.99 -12.80
CA ASN A 32 1.11 -3.49 -13.22
C ASN A 32 1.74 -2.59 -12.16
N ILE A 33 0.93 -1.72 -11.53
CA ILE A 33 1.37 -0.86 -10.42
C ILE A 33 1.82 -1.71 -9.22
N LEU A 34 1.08 -2.75 -8.87
CA LEU A 34 1.47 -3.69 -7.80
C LEU A 34 2.83 -4.33 -8.13
N LYS A 35 2.96 -4.94 -9.31
CA LYS A 35 4.20 -5.62 -9.75
C LYS A 35 5.39 -4.66 -9.76
N GLN A 36 5.21 -3.44 -10.26
CA GLN A 36 6.26 -2.42 -10.27
C GLN A 36 6.65 -2.01 -8.84
N THR A 37 5.67 -1.78 -7.97
CA THR A 37 5.94 -1.37 -6.58
C THR A 37 6.65 -2.47 -5.81
N GLN A 38 6.28 -3.74 -6.02
CA GLN A 38 6.99 -4.89 -5.45
C GLN A 38 8.45 -4.96 -5.92
N ARG A 39 8.71 -4.73 -7.21
CA ARG A 39 10.08 -4.67 -7.75
C ARG A 39 10.87 -3.52 -7.11
N GLU A 40 10.29 -2.33 -7.00
CA GLU A 40 10.92 -1.17 -6.34
C GLU A 40 11.25 -1.47 -4.88
N LEU A 41 10.34 -2.12 -4.15
CA LEU A 41 10.56 -2.54 -2.76
C LEU A 41 11.67 -3.60 -2.65
N SER A 42 11.67 -4.57 -3.56
CA SER A 42 12.65 -5.65 -3.55
C SER A 42 14.08 -5.15 -3.75
N SER A 43 14.25 -3.99 -4.38
CA SER A 43 15.54 -3.32 -4.55
C SER A 43 15.87 -2.33 -3.43
N ASN A 44 14.96 -2.09 -2.48
CA ASN A 44 15.15 -1.14 -1.40
C ASN A 44 15.87 -1.79 -0.20
N PRO A 45 17.06 -1.32 0.21
CA PRO A 45 17.83 -1.94 1.30
C PRO A 45 17.10 -1.96 2.64
N VAL A 46 16.32 -0.92 2.94
CA VAL A 46 15.55 -0.82 4.20
C VAL A 46 14.43 -1.84 4.22
N ALA A 47 13.68 -1.97 3.13
CA ALA A 47 12.63 -2.97 3.01
C ALA A 47 13.19 -4.41 3.07
N GLN A 48 14.35 -4.65 2.46
CA GLN A 48 15.04 -5.94 2.58
C GLN A 48 15.48 -6.25 4.01
N ALA A 49 16.00 -5.27 4.75
CA ALA A 49 16.41 -5.44 6.15
C ALA A 49 15.19 -5.81 7.02
N LEU A 50 14.11 -5.03 6.93
CA LEU A 50 12.86 -5.30 7.63
C LEU A 50 12.30 -6.70 7.31
N PHE A 51 12.35 -7.11 6.05
CA PHE A 51 11.92 -8.44 5.65
C PHE A 51 12.77 -9.55 6.28
N LYS A 52 14.10 -9.39 6.29
CA LYS A 52 15.03 -10.36 6.91
C LYS A 52 14.87 -10.44 8.42
N GLU A 53 14.48 -9.35 9.07
CA GLU A 53 14.18 -9.28 10.51
C GLU A 53 12.81 -9.87 10.88
N GLY A 54 12.01 -10.30 9.89
CA GLY A 54 10.67 -10.83 10.12
C GLY A 54 9.58 -9.77 10.27
N ASN A 55 9.90 -8.48 10.11
CA ASN A 55 8.99 -7.34 10.20
C ASN A 55 8.12 -7.20 8.94
N THR A 56 7.52 -8.30 8.49
CA THR A 56 6.78 -8.40 7.22
C THR A 56 5.55 -7.49 7.19
N GLU A 57 4.87 -7.27 8.31
CA GLU A 57 3.75 -6.31 8.41
C GLU A 57 4.15 -4.90 7.98
N VAL A 58 5.32 -4.43 8.45
CA VAL A 58 5.85 -3.10 8.08
C VAL A 58 6.18 -3.05 6.59
N VAL A 59 6.71 -4.14 6.04
CA VAL A 59 6.99 -4.24 4.59
C VAL A 59 5.69 -4.15 3.78
N TRP A 60 4.62 -4.80 4.23
CA TRP A 60 3.30 -4.71 3.61
C TRP A 60 2.71 -3.31 3.70
N ASP A 61 2.81 -2.64 4.85
CA ASP A 61 2.35 -1.27 5.03
C ASP A 61 3.07 -0.30 4.08
N ILE A 62 4.39 -0.47 3.89
CA ILE A 62 5.17 0.32 2.93
C ILE A 62 4.70 0.05 1.50
N LEU A 63 4.46 -1.23 1.15
CA LEU A 63 3.97 -1.61 -0.18
C LEU A 63 2.63 -0.93 -0.49
N TYR A 64 1.65 -1.05 0.40
CA TYR A 64 0.31 -0.49 0.20
C TYR A 64 0.32 1.04 0.23
N SER A 65 1.16 1.66 1.04
CA SER A 65 1.35 3.11 1.04
C SER A 65 1.87 3.61 -0.32
N LYS A 66 2.94 3.00 -0.85
CA LYS A 66 3.50 3.37 -2.16
C LYS A 66 2.54 3.12 -3.31
N MET A 67 1.77 2.02 -3.25
CA MET A 67 0.71 1.78 -4.22
C MET A 67 -0.34 2.89 -4.17
N ALA A 68 -0.81 3.25 -2.96
CA ALA A 68 -1.79 4.31 -2.77
C ALA A 68 -1.30 5.65 -3.34
N GLU A 69 -0.04 6.02 -3.11
CA GLU A 69 0.57 7.23 -3.68
C GLU A 69 0.51 7.22 -5.23
N LYS A 70 0.89 6.10 -5.86
CA LYS A 70 0.89 5.96 -7.33
C LYS A 70 -0.51 6.10 -7.94
N ILE A 71 -1.55 5.73 -7.20
CA ILE A 71 -2.95 5.87 -7.63
C ILE A 71 -3.61 7.19 -7.15
N ARG A 72 -2.83 8.09 -6.53
CA ARG A 72 -3.26 9.37 -5.92
C ARG A 72 -4.24 9.20 -4.75
N GLY A 73 -4.06 8.15 -3.97
CA GLY A 73 -4.74 7.92 -2.70
C GLY A 73 -3.84 8.10 -1.49
N GLN A 74 -4.42 7.79 -0.33
CA GLN A 74 -3.75 7.78 0.96
C GLN A 74 -4.10 6.49 1.69
N PHE A 75 -3.08 5.69 1.98
CA PHE A 75 -3.21 4.49 2.80
C PHE A 75 -3.01 4.82 4.27
N ASN A 76 -3.86 4.28 5.15
CA ASN A 76 -3.75 4.43 6.59
C ASN A 76 -4.02 3.09 7.26
N VAL A 77 -3.34 2.84 8.36
CA VAL A 77 -3.54 1.66 9.22
C VAL A 77 -3.97 2.16 10.59
N TYR A 78 -5.10 1.66 11.08
CA TYR A 78 -5.60 1.95 12.42
C TYR A 78 -5.52 0.67 13.26
N LYS A 79 -4.87 0.75 14.42
CA LYS A 79 -4.67 -0.33 15.38
C LYS A 79 -5.53 -0.10 16.62
#